data_AF-A0A8T4F9Z5-F1
#
_entry.id   AF-A0A8T4F9Z5-F1
#
_cell.length_a   1.000
_cell.length_b   1.000
_cell.length_c   1.000
_cell.angle_alpha   90.00
_cell.angle_beta   90.00
_cell.angle_gamma   90.00
#
_symmetry.space_group_name_H-M   'P 1'
#
loop_
_entity.id
_entity.type
_entity.pdbx_description
1 polymer ?
#
loop_
_entity_poly.entity_id
_entity_poly.type
_entity_poly.pdbx_seq_one_letter_code
_entity_poly.pdbx_strand_id
1 'polypeptide(L)'
;MGSSGAGAGGGSGGGSGGFGGGRGGGGIGSVTLRGGALTSADPGAAAAFDAIVKVYAKLSHDYLSSLLSDPGVAKAYEALFHLSVALLQDRSWDAVQREFGVDDGPGCLTRFAAALASDGGSDAVNPRLQAPLKAAIRDFLLRAVGDDHAIRNRGNAEDVIAAANSGVFGRTANLFLGSYLSETLRLEAKNLNRATRAHLNDFAMAQANKIVGAFARKFRHQPWKDIPQVSYPHMIRVLGGEPDWTVKQLRATVTP
;
A
#
# COMPACT_ATOMS: atom_id res chain seq x y z
N MET A 1 -59.36 -7.86 -25.75
CA MET A 1 -59.71 -7.35 -24.41
C MET A 1 -58.95 -8.19 -23.37
N GLY A 2 -58.14 -7.53 -22.54
CA GLY A 2 -57.73 -7.99 -21.21
C GLY A 2 -56.70 -9.12 -21.08
N SER A 3 -55.42 -8.77 -20.97
CA SER A 3 -54.62 -9.27 -19.84
C SER A 3 -53.57 -8.20 -19.48
N SER A 4 -53.70 -7.67 -18.27
CA SER A 4 -52.80 -6.71 -17.63
C SER A 4 -52.43 -7.31 -16.27
N GLY A 5 -51.16 -7.22 -15.88
CA GLY A 5 -50.66 -7.62 -14.56
C GLY A 5 -49.26 -8.25 -14.69
N ALA A 6 -48.18 -7.47 -14.71
CA ALA A 6 -47.48 -6.89 -13.56
C ALA A 6 -46.71 -7.93 -12.73
N GLY A 7 -45.38 -7.78 -12.65
CA GLY A 7 -44.53 -8.57 -11.77
C GLY A 7 -43.04 -8.45 -12.07
N ALA A 8 -42.47 -7.26 -11.86
CA ALA A 8 -41.03 -7.07 -11.79
C ALA A 8 -40.51 -7.59 -10.44
N GLY A 9 -39.56 -8.52 -10.46
CA GLY A 9 -38.88 -9.03 -9.27
C GLY A 9 -37.37 -8.89 -9.43
N GLY A 10 -36.81 -7.83 -8.86
CA GLY A 10 -35.37 -7.66 -8.65
C GLY A 10 -34.96 -8.31 -7.34
N GLY A 11 -33.94 -9.17 -7.40
CA GLY A 11 -33.29 -9.76 -6.22
C GLY A 11 -31.81 -9.42 -6.24
N SER A 12 -31.42 -8.43 -5.44
CA SER A 12 -30.04 -8.05 -5.16
C SER A 12 -29.44 -8.99 -4.11
N GLY A 13 -28.37 -9.70 -4.50
CA GLY A 13 -27.51 -10.44 -3.58
C GLY A 13 -26.58 -9.49 -2.84
N GLY A 14 -26.70 -9.43 -1.52
CA GLY A 14 -25.80 -8.71 -0.63
C GLY A 14 -25.08 -9.69 0.28
N GLY A 15 -23.83 -10.02 -0.06
CA GLY A 15 -22.93 -10.78 0.80
C GLY A 15 -22.36 -9.89 1.90
N SER A 16 -22.63 -10.27 3.15
CA SER A 16 -22.04 -9.66 4.35
C SER A 16 -20.60 -10.14 4.54
N GLY A 17 -19.62 -9.28 4.23
CA GLY A 17 -18.22 -9.46 4.62
C GLY A 17 -18.04 -9.09 6.09
N GLY A 18 -17.66 -10.06 6.91
CA GLY A 18 -17.37 -9.88 8.33
C GLY A 18 -16.07 -9.13 8.55
N PHE A 19 -16.12 -8.03 9.30
CA PHE A 19 -14.95 -7.34 9.84
C PHE A 19 -14.51 -8.03 11.13
N GLY A 20 -13.44 -8.83 11.06
CA GLY A 20 -12.74 -9.39 12.21
C GLY A 20 -11.72 -8.39 12.76
N GLY A 21 -12.19 -7.35 13.45
CA GLY A 21 -11.34 -6.45 14.23
C GLY A 21 -11.27 -6.89 15.69
N GLY A 22 -10.19 -7.58 16.08
CA GLY A 22 -9.93 -7.94 17.47
C GLY A 22 -9.78 -6.68 18.35
N ARG A 23 -10.73 -6.48 19.27
CA ARG A 23 -10.77 -5.38 20.22
C ARG A 23 -10.38 -5.90 21.61
N GLY A 24 -9.18 -5.58 22.06
CA GLY A 24 -8.80 -5.60 23.48
C GLY A 24 -9.31 -4.33 24.16
N GLY A 25 -9.90 -4.49 25.34
CA GLY A 25 -10.81 -3.53 25.98
C GLY A 25 -10.18 -2.35 26.72
N GLY A 26 -11.08 -1.43 27.09
CA GLY A 26 -10.86 -0.27 27.97
C GLY A 26 -11.92 0.80 27.71
N GLY A 27 -12.99 0.85 28.52
CA GLY A 27 -14.05 1.87 28.46
C GLY A 27 -13.51 3.31 28.66
N ILE A 28 -14.25 4.39 28.41
CA ILE A 28 -15.63 4.72 28.75
C ILE A 28 -16.10 5.81 27.76
N GLY A 29 -17.33 5.72 27.25
CA GLY A 29 -17.97 6.77 26.48
C GLY A 29 -19.36 6.33 26.02
N SER A 30 -20.39 7.01 26.51
CA SER A 30 -21.82 6.69 26.33
C SER A 30 -22.21 6.46 24.87
N VAL A 31 -22.84 5.31 24.61
CA VAL A 31 -23.40 4.92 23.30
C VAL A 31 -24.87 5.32 23.26
N THR A 32 -25.23 6.26 22.36
CA THR A 32 -26.62 6.50 21.96
C THR A 32 -26.84 5.84 20.60
N LEU A 33 -27.67 4.80 20.55
CA LEU A 33 -27.98 4.06 19.32
C LEU A 33 -29.14 4.72 18.57
N ARG A 34 -28.89 5.23 17.36
CA ARG A 34 -29.90 5.33 16.30
C ARG A 34 -29.23 5.30 14.92
N GLY A 35 -29.80 4.50 14.02
CA GLY A 35 -29.21 4.02 12.76
C GLY A 35 -28.44 5.05 11.92
N GLY A 36 -27.28 4.60 11.43
CA GLY A 36 -26.35 5.37 10.59
C GLY A 36 -24.92 5.01 10.98
N ALA A 37 -24.06 4.71 10.00
CA ALA A 37 -22.71 4.20 10.20
C ALA A 37 -21.96 4.94 11.32
N LEU A 38 -21.47 4.18 12.31
CA LEU A 38 -20.52 4.66 13.31
C LEU A 38 -19.17 4.94 12.65
N THR A 39 -19.03 6.07 11.98
CA THR A 39 -17.73 6.74 11.98
C THR A 39 -17.65 7.44 13.33
N SER A 40 -17.19 6.73 14.37
CA SER A 40 -16.71 7.42 15.56
C SER A 40 -15.53 8.26 15.10
N ALA A 41 -15.77 9.53 14.79
CA ALA A 41 -14.70 10.48 14.53
C ALA A 41 -13.82 10.46 15.76
N ASP A 42 -12.63 9.87 15.66
CA ASP A 42 -11.68 9.87 16.75
C ASP A 42 -11.32 11.33 17.02
N PRO A 43 -11.72 11.89 18.18
CA PRO A 43 -11.50 13.30 18.45
C PRO A 43 -10.00 13.67 18.48
N GLY A 44 -9.10 12.69 18.58
CA GLY A 44 -7.65 12.87 18.51
C GLY A 44 -7.06 12.79 17.10
N ALA A 45 -7.77 12.27 16.10
CA ALA A 45 -7.20 11.98 14.78
C ALA A 45 -6.76 13.25 14.03
N ALA A 46 -7.56 14.32 14.06
CA ALA A 46 -7.20 15.59 13.41
C ALA A 46 -5.93 16.20 14.02
N ALA A 47 -5.85 16.26 15.36
CA ALA A 47 -4.66 16.75 16.05
C ALA A 47 -3.43 15.85 15.81
N ALA A 48 -3.64 14.54 15.70
CA ALA A 48 -2.57 13.60 15.35
C ALA A 48 -2.06 13.81 13.93
N PHE A 49 -2.96 13.97 12.95
CA PHE A 49 -2.62 14.26 11.56
C PHE A 49 -1.83 15.57 11.46
N ASP A 50 -2.25 16.63 12.15
CA ASP A 50 -1.52 17.91 12.19
C ASP A 50 -0.11 17.75 12.79
N ALA A 51 0.03 16.94 13.84
CA ALA A 51 1.34 16.64 14.45
C ALA A 51 2.25 15.87 13.49
N ILE A 52 1.70 14.94 12.70
CA ILE A 52 2.44 14.16 11.70
C ILE A 52 2.84 15.06 10.51
N VAL A 53 1.98 15.96 10.04
CA VAL A 53 2.33 16.96 9.01
C VAL A 53 3.52 17.81 9.44
N LYS A 54 3.59 18.20 10.73
CA LYS A 54 4.73 18.94 11.28
C LYS A 54 6.05 18.14 11.24
N VAL A 55 6.01 16.80 11.20
CA VAL A 55 7.22 15.99 10.94
C VAL A 55 7.68 16.21 9.51
N TYR A 56 6.80 16.05 8.51
CA TYR A 56 7.13 16.31 7.11
C TYR A 56 7.63 17.73 6.84
N ALA A 57 7.07 18.73 7.53
CA ALA A 57 7.50 20.12 7.39
C ALA A 57 8.96 20.36 7.86
N LYS A 58 9.45 19.56 8.82
CA LYS A 58 10.81 19.66 9.36
C LYS A 58 11.85 18.90 8.52
N LEU A 59 11.43 17.92 7.74
CA LEU A 59 12.32 17.13 6.89
C LEU A 59 12.80 17.99 5.72
N SER A 60 14.10 17.87 5.39
CA SER A 60 14.69 18.61 4.28
C SER A 60 14.08 18.20 2.95
N HIS A 61 14.13 19.11 1.98
CA HIS A 61 13.65 18.84 0.62
C HIS A 61 14.38 17.61 0.03
N ASP A 62 15.70 17.60 0.13
CA ASP A 62 16.55 16.53 -0.43
C ASP A 62 16.25 15.18 0.21
N TYR A 63 15.99 15.14 1.52
CA TYR A 63 15.60 13.91 2.20
C TYR A 63 14.28 13.38 1.64
N LEU A 64 13.24 14.22 1.58
CA LEU A 64 11.92 13.82 1.08
C LEU A 64 11.95 13.39 -0.39
N SER A 65 12.74 14.07 -1.21
CA SER A 65 13.00 13.68 -2.60
C SER A 65 13.66 12.32 -2.67
N SER A 66 14.66 12.06 -1.81
CA SER A 66 15.43 10.81 -1.82
C SER A 66 14.61 9.57 -1.50
N LEU A 67 13.49 9.70 -0.78
CA LEU A 67 12.61 8.58 -0.40
C LEU A 67 12.05 7.84 -1.63
N LEU A 68 11.82 8.55 -2.73
CA LEU A 68 11.15 8.00 -3.91
C LEU A 68 12.03 8.06 -5.18
N SER A 69 13.23 8.62 -5.07
CA SER A 69 14.21 8.62 -6.17
C SER A 69 15.21 7.46 -6.10
N ASP A 70 15.11 6.60 -5.08
CA ASP A 70 15.98 5.43 -4.93
C ASP A 70 15.65 4.36 -5.99
N PRO A 71 16.61 3.94 -6.83
CA PRO A 71 16.38 2.95 -7.89
C PRO A 71 15.91 1.59 -7.35
N GLY A 72 16.40 1.16 -6.19
CA GLY A 72 16.01 -0.09 -5.57
C GLY A 72 14.55 -0.06 -5.10
N VAL A 73 14.10 1.07 -4.55
CA VAL A 73 12.67 1.28 -4.20
C VAL A 73 11.78 1.22 -5.45
N ALA A 74 12.19 1.87 -6.55
CA ALA A 74 11.44 1.84 -7.80
C ALA A 74 11.33 0.42 -8.38
N LYS A 75 12.45 -0.33 -8.42
CA LYS A 75 12.49 -1.71 -8.89
C LYS A 75 11.62 -2.64 -8.02
N ALA A 76 11.73 -2.53 -6.70
CA ALA A 76 10.92 -3.33 -5.78
C ALA A 76 9.42 -3.05 -5.95
N TYR A 77 9.05 -1.80 -6.20
CA TYR A 77 7.67 -1.41 -6.49
C TYR A 77 7.16 -2.03 -7.81
N GLU A 78 7.94 -1.92 -8.89
CA GLU A 78 7.58 -2.49 -10.20
C GLU A 78 7.44 -4.03 -10.12
N ALA A 79 8.31 -4.69 -9.35
CA ALA A 79 8.26 -6.13 -9.13
C ALA A 79 6.93 -6.62 -8.53
N LEU A 80 6.24 -5.80 -7.73
CA LEU A 80 4.91 -6.15 -7.20
C LEU A 80 3.83 -6.23 -8.28
N PHE A 81 3.98 -5.47 -9.37
CA PHE A 81 3.09 -5.59 -10.54
C PHE A 81 3.43 -6.82 -11.37
N HIS A 82 4.72 -7.17 -11.52
CA HIS A 82 5.13 -8.41 -12.18
C HIS A 82 4.59 -9.63 -11.42
N LEU A 83 4.70 -9.61 -10.09
CA LEU A 83 4.09 -10.63 -9.24
C LEU A 83 2.58 -10.74 -9.46
N SER A 84 1.88 -9.62 -9.63
CA SER A 84 0.43 -9.64 -9.88
C SER A 84 0.07 -10.35 -11.19
N VAL A 85 0.87 -10.18 -12.23
CA VAL A 85 0.69 -10.86 -13.52
C VAL A 85 0.95 -12.36 -13.35
N ALA A 86 2.08 -12.73 -12.75
CA ALA A 86 2.45 -14.11 -12.51
C ALA A 86 1.37 -14.88 -11.71
N LEU A 87 0.86 -14.28 -10.62
CA LEU A 87 -0.08 -14.95 -9.72
C LEU A 87 -1.54 -14.93 -10.18
N LEU A 88 -1.99 -13.86 -10.85
CA LEU A 88 -3.41 -13.68 -11.19
C LEU A 88 -3.72 -13.99 -12.65
N GLN A 89 -2.78 -13.74 -13.56
CA GLN A 89 -2.98 -13.92 -15.00
C GLN A 89 -2.36 -15.24 -15.46
N ASP A 90 -1.05 -15.41 -15.23
CA ASP A 90 -0.32 -16.60 -15.69
C ASP A 90 -0.58 -17.82 -14.81
N ARG A 91 -0.97 -17.58 -13.54
CA ARG A 91 -1.17 -18.61 -12.52
C ARG A 91 0.05 -19.53 -12.39
N SER A 92 1.24 -18.96 -12.53
CA SER A 92 2.53 -19.66 -12.52
C SER A 92 3.60 -18.85 -11.77
N TRP A 93 4.60 -19.55 -11.23
CA TRP A 93 5.76 -18.96 -10.57
C TRP A 93 7.00 -18.84 -11.48
N ASP A 94 6.95 -19.39 -12.69
CA ASP A 94 8.11 -19.50 -13.59
C ASP A 94 8.74 -18.13 -13.90
N ALA A 95 7.91 -17.12 -14.16
CA ALA A 95 8.38 -15.76 -14.40
C ALA A 95 9.08 -15.17 -13.17
N VAL A 96 8.56 -15.44 -11.97
CA VAL A 96 9.17 -14.98 -10.71
C VAL A 96 10.53 -15.63 -10.50
N GLN A 97 10.63 -16.93 -10.74
CA GLN A 97 11.90 -17.65 -10.64
C GLN A 97 12.92 -17.15 -11.65
N ARG A 98 12.52 -16.93 -12.90
CA ARG A 98 13.41 -16.47 -13.98
C ARG A 98 13.90 -15.03 -13.75
N GLU A 99 13.01 -14.13 -13.35
CA GLU A 99 13.31 -12.69 -13.25
C GLU A 99 13.98 -12.32 -11.92
N PHE A 100 13.62 -12.99 -10.83
CA PHE A 100 14.08 -12.65 -9.48
C PHE A 100 14.95 -13.74 -8.84
N GLY A 101 15.12 -14.89 -9.50
CA GLY A 101 15.94 -15.99 -8.98
C GLY A 101 15.34 -16.68 -7.76
N VAL A 102 14.02 -16.60 -7.56
CA VAL A 102 13.33 -17.15 -6.39
C VAL A 102 12.55 -18.41 -6.77
N ASP A 103 12.97 -19.55 -6.22
CA ASP A 103 12.31 -20.84 -6.42
C ASP A 103 10.87 -20.87 -5.86
N ASP A 104 10.09 -21.84 -6.33
CA ASP A 104 8.68 -22.07 -6.02
C ASP A 104 8.44 -22.80 -4.67
N GLY A 105 9.51 -23.16 -3.96
CA GLY A 105 9.45 -23.97 -2.75
C GLY A 105 8.92 -23.23 -1.51
N PRO A 106 8.78 -23.94 -0.37
CA PRO A 106 8.23 -23.38 0.86
C PRO A 106 8.90 -22.07 1.30
N GLY A 107 8.11 -21.04 1.57
CA GLY A 107 8.59 -19.71 1.96
C GLY A 107 9.03 -18.81 0.79
N CYS A 108 8.60 -19.12 -0.44
CA CYS A 108 8.96 -18.37 -1.65
C CYS A 108 8.69 -16.86 -1.53
N LEU A 109 7.56 -16.43 -0.96
CA LEU A 109 7.26 -15.01 -0.72
C LEU A 109 8.24 -14.32 0.24
N THR A 110 8.75 -15.04 1.24
CA THR A 110 9.75 -14.48 2.16
C THR A 110 11.09 -14.31 1.46
N ARG A 111 11.49 -15.25 0.60
CA ARG A 111 12.69 -15.13 -0.25
C ARG A 111 12.52 -14.01 -1.28
N PHE A 112 11.36 -13.90 -1.90
CA PHE A 112 11.01 -12.80 -2.80
C PHE A 112 11.15 -11.42 -2.14
N ALA A 113 10.57 -11.24 -0.94
CA ALA A 113 10.73 -10.00 -0.20
C ALA A 113 12.19 -9.68 0.16
N ALA A 114 13.01 -10.70 0.44
CA ALA A 114 14.44 -10.51 0.72
C ALA A 114 15.21 -10.12 -0.54
N ALA A 115 14.90 -10.73 -1.69
CA ALA A 115 15.52 -10.40 -2.98
C ALA A 115 15.24 -8.95 -3.39
N LEU A 116 14.01 -8.47 -3.18
CA LEU A 116 13.62 -7.09 -3.52
C LEU A 116 14.20 -6.02 -2.59
N ALA A 117 14.55 -6.36 -1.35
CA ALA A 117 15.11 -5.43 -0.36
C ALA A 117 16.62 -5.63 -0.15
N SER A 118 17.31 -6.24 -1.11
CA SER A 118 18.74 -6.52 -1.06
C SER A 118 19.60 -5.25 -1.06
N ASP A 119 20.73 -5.31 -0.37
CA ASP A 119 21.75 -4.26 -0.28
C ASP A 119 22.91 -4.46 -1.28
N GLY A 120 22.87 -5.55 -2.05
CA GLY A 120 23.89 -5.90 -3.03
C GLY A 120 23.44 -5.69 -4.48
N GLY A 121 24.37 -5.26 -5.33
CA GLY A 121 24.18 -5.09 -6.78
C GLY A 121 24.07 -3.64 -7.24
N SER A 122 23.89 -3.43 -8.55
CA SER A 122 23.72 -2.10 -9.16
C SER A 122 22.47 -1.37 -8.69
N ASP A 123 21.48 -2.13 -8.22
CA ASP A 123 20.16 -1.63 -7.80
C ASP A 123 20.00 -1.72 -6.27
N ALA A 124 21.13 -1.72 -5.55
CA ALA A 124 21.13 -1.78 -4.10
C ALA A 124 20.30 -0.63 -3.50
N VAL A 125 19.40 -0.97 -2.60
CA VAL A 125 18.57 0.01 -1.90
C VAL A 125 19.45 0.75 -0.90
N ASN A 126 19.32 2.07 -0.82
CA ASN A 126 20.00 2.87 0.20
C ASN A 126 19.79 2.22 1.60
N PRO A 127 20.86 1.97 2.38
CA PRO A 127 20.76 1.29 3.67
C PRO A 127 19.73 1.88 4.64
N ARG A 128 19.48 3.19 4.56
CA ARG A 128 18.46 3.86 5.40
C ARG A 128 17.03 3.47 5.02
N LEU A 129 16.79 3.11 3.75
CA LEU A 129 15.47 2.82 3.19
C LEU A 129 15.16 1.32 3.17
N GLN A 130 16.16 0.46 3.38
CA GLN A 130 15.99 -1.01 3.34
C GLN A 130 14.98 -1.53 4.36
N ALA A 131 15.08 -1.10 5.63
CA ALA A 131 14.16 -1.56 6.66
C ALA A 131 12.70 -1.10 6.39
N PRO A 132 12.43 0.19 6.06
CA PRO A 132 11.12 0.63 5.60
C PRO A 132 10.60 -0.13 4.38
N LEU A 133 11.43 -0.32 3.36
CA LEU A 133 11.07 -1.03 2.13
C LEU A 133 10.70 -2.49 2.41
N LYS A 134 11.56 -3.21 3.15
CA LYS A 134 11.33 -4.61 3.51
C LYS A 134 10.04 -4.78 4.32
N ALA A 135 9.75 -3.88 5.25
CA ALA A 135 8.53 -3.91 6.02
C ALA A 135 7.29 -3.65 5.13
N ALA A 136 7.35 -2.66 4.24
CA ALA A 136 6.27 -2.36 3.30
C ALA A 136 5.98 -3.53 2.35
N ILE A 137 7.01 -4.16 1.78
CA ILE A 137 6.86 -5.34 0.92
C ILE A 137 6.22 -6.49 1.71
N ARG A 138 6.69 -6.77 2.94
CA ARG A 138 6.15 -7.87 3.74
C ARG A 138 4.69 -7.67 4.13
N ASP A 139 4.30 -6.44 4.47
CA ASP A 139 2.91 -6.08 4.76
C ASP A 139 2.03 -6.25 3.51
N PHE A 140 2.51 -5.78 2.35
CA PHE A 140 1.81 -5.98 1.09
C PHE A 140 1.63 -7.46 0.77
N LEU A 141 2.69 -8.27 0.87
CA LEU A 141 2.63 -9.70 0.56
C LEU A 141 1.74 -10.49 1.53
N LEU A 142 1.64 -10.07 2.80
CA LEU A 142 0.71 -10.67 3.75
C LEU A 142 -0.73 -10.44 3.30
N ARG A 143 -1.07 -9.20 2.95
CA ARG A 143 -2.41 -8.86 2.44
C ARG A 143 -2.68 -9.56 1.10
N ALA A 144 -1.67 -9.69 0.25
CA ALA A 144 -1.77 -10.32 -1.06
C ALA A 144 -2.17 -11.80 -1.00
N VAL A 145 -1.97 -12.46 0.15
CA VAL A 145 -2.42 -13.84 0.41
C VAL A 145 -3.54 -13.91 1.46
N GLY A 146 -4.33 -12.85 1.60
CA GLY A 146 -5.52 -12.84 2.46
C GLY A 146 -5.22 -12.75 3.96
N ASP A 147 -4.12 -12.08 4.33
CA ASP A 147 -3.67 -11.94 5.72
C ASP A 147 -3.28 -13.28 6.40
N ASP A 148 -3.00 -14.31 5.60
CA ASP A 148 -2.54 -15.61 6.08
C ASP A 148 -1.01 -15.60 6.32
N HIS A 149 -0.62 -15.58 7.59
CA HIS A 149 0.78 -15.68 8.00
C HIS A 149 1.42 -17.03 7.67
N ALA A 150 0.68 -18.14 7.65
CA ALA A 150 1.25 -19.43 7.31
C ALA A 150 1.67 -19.44 5.83
N ILE A 151 0.80 -18.98 4.93
CA ILE A 151 1.10 -18.89 3.49
C ILE A 151 2.23 -17.90 3.25
N ARG A 152 2.17 -16.68 3.81
CA ARG A 152 3.23 -15.67 3.64
C ARG A 152 4.60 -16.12 4.14
N ASN A 153 4.65 -16.91 5.21
CA ASN A 153 5.90 -17.32 5.85
C ASN A 153 6.47 -18.62 5.27
N ARG A 154 5.60 -19.57 4.93
CA ARG A 154 5.98 -20.98 4.70
C ARG A 154 5.32 -21.61 3.48
N GLY A 155 4.30 -20.98 2.90
CA GLY A 155 3.61 -21.49 1.71
C GLY A 155 4.56 -21.64 0.53
N ASN A 156 4.28 -22.64 -0.31
CA ASN A 156 4.94 -22.79 -1.61
C ASN A 156 4.21 -21.92 -2.66
N ALA A 157 4.67 -21.95 -3.91
CA ALA A 157 4.04 -21.18 -4.98
C ALA A 157 2.57 -21.57 -5.22
N GLU A 158 2.22 -22.86 -5.12
CA GLU A 158 0.85 -23.33 -5.32
C GLU A 158 -0.11 -22.72 -4.29
N ASP A 159 0.27 -22.75 -3.01
CA ASP A 159 -0.48 -22.12 -1.91
C ASP A 159 -0.67 -20.61 -2.16
N VAL A 160 0.40 -19.95 -2.60
CA VAL A 160 0.42 -18.51 -2.86
C VAL A 160 -0.48 -18.14 -4.05
N ILE A 161 -0.41 -18.89 -5.14
CA ILE A 161 -1.26 -18.70 -6.32
C ILE A 161 -2.72 -18.94 -5.96
N ALA A 162 -3.01 -19.97 -5.16
CA ALA A 162 -4.37 -20.26 -4.70
C ALA A 162 -4.95 -19.14 -3.81
N ALA A 163 -4.14 -18.56 -2.93
CA ALA A 163 -4.55 -17.51 -2.00
C ALA A 163 -4.45 -16.08 -2.55
N ALA A 164 -3.93 -15.89 -3.76
CA ALA A 164 -3.67 -14.57 -4.34
C ALA A 164 -4.94 -13.69 -4.40
N ASN A 165 -4.87 -12.52 -3.77
CA ASN A 165 -5.99 -11.60 -3.64
C ASN A 165 -5.95 -10.48 -4.70
N SER A 166 -6.81 -10.60 -5.71
CA SER A 166 -6.91 -9.62 -6.81
C SER A 166 -7.28 -8.21 -6.35
N GLY A 167 -8.06 -8.06 -5.26
CA GLY A 167 -8.41 -6.77 -4.69
C GLY A 167 -7.22 -6.04 -4.08
N VAL A 168 -6.26 -6.78 -3.51
CA VAL A 168 -5.00 -6.22 -2.98
C VAL A 168 -4.07 -5.80 -4.10
N PHE A 169 -3.90 -6.64 -5.13
CA PHE A 169 -3.10 -6.31 -6.31
C PHE A 169 -3.70 -5.15 -7.14
N GLY A 170 -5.02 -4.98 -7.16
CA GLY A 170 -5.66 -3.80 -7.74
C GLY A 170 -5.32 -2.48 -7.01
N ARG A 171 -4.77 -2.56 -5.80
CA ARG A 171 -4.41 -1.43 -4.94
C ARG A 171 -2.90 -1.35 -4.65
N THR A 172 -2.05 -2.03 -5.42
CA THR A 172 -0.59 -2.06 -5.24
C THR A 172 0.01 -0.67 -5.02
N ALA A 173 -0.35 0.30 -5.87
CA ALA A 173 0.14 1.69 -5.75
C ALA A 173 -0.14 2.31 -4.37
N ASN A 174 -1.37 2.18 -3.89
CA ASN A 174 -1.82 2.77 -2.63
C ASN A 174 -1.23 2.04 -1.42
N LEU A 175 -1.27 0.71 -1.43
CA LEU A 175 -0.84 -0.11 -0.30
C LEU A 175 0.67 -0.06 -0.12
N PHE A 176 1.43 -0.22 -1.20
CA PHE A 176 2.89 -0.11 -1.13
C PHE A 176 3.32 1.27 -0.62
N LEU A 177 2.83 2.34 -1.26
CA LEU A 177 3.24 3.69 -0.89
C LEU A 177 2.80 4.04 0.54
N GLY A 178 1.59 3.65 0.95
CA GLY A 178 1.10 3.89 2.31
C GLY A 178 1.94 3.20 3.37
N SER A 179 2.21 1.89 3.20
CA SER A 179 3.04 1.15 4.13
C SER A 179 4.48 1.68 4.14
N TYR A 180 5.05 2.00 2.97
CA TYR A 180 6.40 2.56 2.85
C TYR A 180 6.55 3.92 3.56
N LEU A 181 5.59 4.82 3.37
CA LEU A 181 5.58 6.12 4.05
C LEU A 181 5.35 5.97 5.55
N SER A 182 4.50 5.05 5.99
CA SER A 182 4.26 4.76 7.41
C SER A 182 5.55 4.31 8.09
N GLU A 183 6.29 3.36 7.51
CA GLU A 183 7.54 2.87 8.09
C GLU A 183 8.64 3.94 8.10
N THR A 184 8.72 4.74 7.04
CA THR A 184 9.65 5.88 6.99
C THR A 184 9.30 6.90 8.08
N LEU A 185 8.02 7.24 8.24
CA LEU A 185 7.58 8.14 9.29
C LEU A 185 7.86 7.59 10.69
N ARG A 186 7.76 6.29 10.92
CA ARG A 186 8.11 5.70 12.22
C ARG A 186 9.57 5.94 12.61
N LEU A 187 10.48 6.00 11.63
CA LEU A 187 11.88 6.33 11.86
C LEU A 187 12.08 7.81 12.25
N GLU A 188 11.29 8.71 11.66
CA GLU A 188 11.42 10.16 11.86
C GLU A 188 10.59 10.68 13.05
N ALA A 189 9.47 10.03 13.36
CA ALA A 189 8.50 10.43 14.38
C ALA A 189 8.88 10.01 15.81
N LYS A 190 10.17 9.92 16.14
CA LYS A 190 10.67 9.47 17.46
C LYS A 190 10.18 10.31 18.64
N ASN A 191 9.75 11.55 18.39
CA ASN A 191 9.26 12.46 19.44
C ASN A 191 7.72 12.53 19.52
N LEU A 192 6.99 11.83 18.64
CA LEU A 192 5.53 11.77 18.74
C LEU A 192 5.10 10.90 19.92
N ASN A 193 4.04 11.32 20.62
CA ASN A 193 3.45 10.54 21.70
C ASN A 193 2.78 9.26 21.15
N ARG A 194 2.48 8.31 22.05
CA ARG A 194 1.91 7.00 21.67
C ARG A 194 0.56 7.12 20.94
N ALA A 195 -0.29 8.06 21.34
CA ALA A 195 -1.60 8.26 20.72
C ALA A 195 -1.46 8.74 19.27
N THR A 196 -0.63 9.74 19.01
CA THR A 196 -0.33 10.22 17.64
C THR A 196 0.30 9.13 16.79
N ARG A 197 1.20 8.31 17.37
CA ARG A 197 1.84 7.20 16.64
C ARG A 197 0.84 6.14 16.18
N ALA A 198 -0.27 5.94 16.90
CA ALA A 198 -1.31 4.99 16.49
C ALA A 198 -1.94 5.36 15.14
N HIS A 199 -1.94 6.65 14.78
CA HIS A 199 -2.50 7.17 13.53
C HIS A 199 -1.50 7.25 12.37
N LEU A 200 -0.23 6.83 12.56
CA LEU A 200 0.78 6.92 11.49
C LEU A 200 0.38 6.15 10.23
N ASN A 201 -0.19 4.95 10.41
CA ASN A 201 -0.62 4.13 9.28
C ASN A 201 -1.81 4.77 8.55
N ASP A 202 -2.81 5.28 9.29
CA ASP A 202 -3.98 5.91 8.70
C ASP A 202 -3.60 7.20 7.95
N PHE A 203 -2.73 8.01 8.55
CA PHE A 203 -2.16 9.19 7.92
C PHE A 203 -1.42 8.82 6.63
N ALA A 204 -0.50 7.85 6.70
CA ALA A 204 0.31 7.45 5.56
C ALA A 204 -0.54 6.86 4.42
N MET A 205 -1.58 6.09 4.75
CA MET A 205 -2.55 5.59 3.77
C MET A 205 -3.36 6.72 3.13
N ALA A 206 -3.84 7.69 3.90
CA ALA A 206 -4.53 8.87 3.37
C ALA A 206 -3.61 9.69 2.44
N GLN A 207 -2.36 9.86 2.86
CA GLN A 207 -1.31 10.53 2.09
C GLN A 207 -1.01 9.78 0.78
N ALA A 208 -0.85 8.46 0.83
CA ALA A 208 -0.64 7.64 -0.35
C ALA A 208 -1.82 7.72 -1.31
N ASN A 209 -3.06 7.60 -0.83
CA ASN A 209 -4.27 7.73 -1.66
C ASN A 209 -4.31 9.09 -2.38
N LYS A 210 -3.96 10.18 -1.69
CA LYS A 210 -3.88 11.51 -2.28
C LYS A 210 -2.80 11.59 -3.36
N ILE A 211 -1.60 11.09 -3.09
CA ILE A 211 -0.47 11.07 -4.05
C ILE A 211 -0.84 10.25 -5.28
N VAL A 212 -1.34 9.02 -5.11
CA VAL A 212 -1.77 8.15 -6.21
C VAL A 212 -2.86 8.82 -7.05
N GLY A 213 -3.84 9.46 -6.41
CA GLY A 213 -4.88 10.22 -7.10
C GLY A 213 -4.33 11.43 -7.88
N ALA A 214 -3.38 12.17 -7.29
CA ALA A 214 -2.73 13.31 -7.95
C ALA A 214 -1.85 12.86 -9.13
N PHE A 215 -1.12 11.75 -8.98
CA PHE A 215 -0.37 11.11 -10.04
C PHE A 215 -1.27 10.68 -11.20
N ALA A 216 -2.38 10.00 -10.89
CA ALA A 216 -3.33 9.55 -11.91
C ALA A 216 -3.94 10.71 -12.71
N ARG A 217 -4.16 11.87 -12.08
CA ARG A 217 -4.66 13.07 -12.77
C ARG A 217 -3.60 13.76 -13.61
N LYS A 218 -2.36 13.86 -13.12
CA LYS A 218 -1.30 14.64 -13.77
C LYS A 218 -0.55 13.86 -14.86
N PHE A 219 -0.30 12.57 -14.65
CA PHE A 219 0.64 11.81 -15.46
C PHE A 219 0.04 10.57 -16.14
N ARG A 220 -0.92 9.87 -15.52
CA ARG A 220 -1.44 8.61 -16.11
C ARG A 220 -2.03 8.86 -17.50
N HIS A 221 -1.73 7.96 -18.43
CA HIS A 221 -2.07 8.03 -19.86
C HIS A 221 -1.43 9.16 -20.64
N GLN A 222 -0.53 9.94 -20.02
CA GLN A 222 0.27 10.94 -20.71
C GLN A 222 1.67 10.37 -21.00
N PRO A 223 2.36 10.88 -22.04
CA PRO A 223 3.78 10.62 -22.21
C PRO A 223 4.59 11.34 -21.12
N TRP A 224 5.68 10.73 -20.67
CA TRP A 224 6.63 11.34 -19.75
C TRP A 224 8.05 10.84 -20.04
N LYS A 225 8.93 11.75 -20.46
CA LYS A 225 10.31 11.42 -20.89
C LYS A 225 10.30 10.29 -21.93
N ASP A 226 10.92 9.16 -21.61
CA ASP A 226 11.03 7.95 -22.43
C ASP A 226 9.83 6.99 -22.31
N ILE A 227 8.81 7.33 -21.51
CA ILE A 227 7.61 6.52 -21.31
C ILE A 227 6.50 7.07 -22.24
N PRO A 228 6.10 6.34 -23.30
CA PRO A 228 5.07 6.83 -24.22
C PRO A 228 3.68 6.94 -23.58
N GLN A 229 3.38 6.06 -22.61
CA GLN A 229 2.12 6.06 -21.88
C GLN A 229 2.35 5.66 -20.41
N VAL A 230 2.19 6.61 -19.50
CA VAL A 230 2.39 6.38 -18.06
C VAL A 230 1.24 5.56 -17.46
N SER A 231 1.58 4.58 -16.62
CA SER A 231 0.68 3.69 -15.89
C SER A 231 1.15 3.57 -14.42
N TYR A 232 0.41 2.83 -13.57
CA TYR A 232 0.75 2.71 -12.14
C TYR A 232 2.12 2.08 -11.84
N PRO A 233 2.62 1.06 -12.57
CA PRO A 233 3.99 0.58 -12.43
C PRO A 233 5.05 1.69 -12.52
N HIS A 234 4.82 2.69 -13.38
CA HIS A 234 5.77 3.80 -13.57
C HIS A 234 5.75 4.85 -12.45
N MET A 235 4.84 4.74 -11.46
CA MET A 235 4.57 5.82 -10.52
C MET A 235 5.78 6.26 -9.69
N ILE A 236 6.52 5.32 -9.10
CA ILE A 236 7.70 5.65 -8.27
C ILE A 236 8.79 6.28 -9.13
N ARG A 237 9.02 5.76 -10.34
CA ARG A 237 9.97 6.34 -11.30
C ARG A 237 9.61 7.78 -11.67
N VAL A 238 8.33 8.07 -11.94
CA VAL A 238 7.85 9.43 -12.22
C VAL A 238 8.01 10.34 -11.01
N LEU A 239 7.66 9.87 -9.80
CA LEU A 239 7.82 10.62 -8.55
C LEU A 239 9.30 10.98 -8.30
N GLY A 240 10.22 10.02 -8.48
CA GLY A 240 11.66 10.26 -8.37
C GLY A 240 12.22 11.20 -9.43
N GLY A 241 11.61 11.21 -10.62
CA GLY A 241 12.00 12.12 -11.70
C GLY A 241 11.36 13.51 -11.66
N GLU A 242 10.49 13.78 -10.69
CA GLU A 242 9.73 15.03 -10.48
C GLU A 242 9.85 15.50 -9.01
N PRO A 243 11.07 15.77 -8.52
CA PRO A 243 11.35 15.91 -7.08
C PRO A 243 10.55 17.03 -6.41
N ASP A 244 10.48 18.22 -7.01
CA ASP A 244 9.74 19.36 -6.45
C ASP A 244 8.23 19.07 -6.35
N TRP A 245 7.68 18.39 -7.37
CA TRP A 245 6.27 18.00 -7.36
C TRP A 245 5.99 16.96 -6.29
N THR A 246 6.88 15.97 -6.15
CA THR A 246 6.80 14.90 -5.15
C THR A 246 6.87 15.45 -3.73
N VAL A 247 7.84 16.31 -3.43
CA VAL A 247 7.96 16.95 -2.11
C VAL A 247 6.74 17.81 -1.80
N LYS A 248 6.21 18.53 -2.80
CA LYS A 248 4.95 19.27 -2.66
C LYS A 248 3.80 18.34 -2.28
N GLN A 249 3.69 17.16 -2.90
CA GLN A 249 2.63 16.21 -2.52
C GLN A 249 2.83 15.69 -1.09
N LEU A 250 4.05 15.26 -0.73
CA LEU A 250 4.38 14.72 0.60
C LEU A 250 4.09 15.71 1.74
N ARG A 251 4.26 17.01 1.49
CA ARG A 251 3.97 18.07 2.48
C ARG A 251 2.51 18.55 2.47
N ALA A 252 1.70 18.09 1.51
CA ALA A 252 0.34 18.56 1.40
C ALA A 252 -0.53 17.94 2.48
N THR A 253 -1.35 18.75 3.16
CA THR A 253 -2.24 18.30 4.24
C THR A 253 -3.24 17.23 3.79
N VAL A 254 -3.49 16.24 4.64
CA VAL A 254 -4.54 15.24 4.46
C VAL A 254 -5.51 15.33 5.63
N THR A 255 -6.78 15.08 5.33
CA THR A 255 -7.83 15.00 6.35
C THR A 255 -7.97 13.55 6.83
N PRO A 256 -8.22 13.33 8.13
CA PRO A 256 -8.54 12.00 8.66
C PRO A 256 -9.82 11.42 8.08
#